data_AF-A0A443S233-F1
#
_entry.id   AF-A0A443S233-F1
#
_cell.length_a   1.000
_cell.length_b   1.000
_cell.length_c   1.000
_cell.angle_alpha   90.00
_cell.angle_beta   90.00
_cell.angle_gamma   90.00
#
_symmetry.space_group_name_H-M   'P 1'
#
loop_
_entity.id
_entity.type
_entity.pdbx_description
1 polymer ?
#
loop_
_entity_poly.entity_id
_entity_poly.type
_entity_poly.pdbx_seq_one_letter_code
_entity_poly.pdbx_strand_id
1 'polypeptide(L)'
;MKITVLASIHQPSYKVLCLFHRLFVLSSKGDIIYDNSPVNLTKEMGKFNLCCPTNFNPADFIMEVAVGEHGKTVLSDMIACHKLSNNHFNSDNCKPLNELNDHQSSPVFIHSWILFKRNNLVTIRDPFVFGLRLAFTFAVPLFLTSLVGTDIGKRGGCPPKFDADFEPSQLQDIGNEIKAELTAMYTNAGNIFFAVLFALFNALMPTCLGFPAEMIVFKAEKYNFWYSENAFFIGKTMSEIPIQIMFAFIFWPLQHTLQSQIPGLWRIAVISVVLLFVQFIAQSHGYIVGSLFMYNPAASVFLGPSLFMVPFTLLSGLFIKFKNMSLLFLVITYFSYIRFAVEALYVSLYGYSVCGTGKSDLREGREAFIVWFSAMLGIYGTGDTTTHAFNGTEHTMGTASEKFVEELIDAIAGEFISDKNEVRSSIMNTFDLEDWYIMRAFIVMFIYTIITRFVSFAVIKLMVRSKN
;
A
#
# COMPACT_ATOMS: atom_id res chain seq x y z
N MET A 1 -16.67 -27.24 39.51
CA MET A 1 -15.45 -26.63 38.95
C MET A 1 -14.69 -26.00 40.12
N LYS A 2 -13.42 -26.34 40.35
CA LYS A 2 -12.58 -25.67 41.35
C LYS A 2 -11.79 -24.59 40.60
N ILE A 3 -11.97 -23.32 40.94
CA ILE A 3 -11.27 -22.20 40.31
C ILE A 3 -10.20 -21.72 41.29
N THR A 4 -8.96 -21.66 40.84
CA THR A 4 -7.86 -21.04 41.59
C THR A 4 -7.69 -19.61 41.10
N VAL A 5 -7.79 -18.64 42.00
CA VAL A 5 -7.59 -17.22 41.69
C VAL A 5 -6.26 -16.78 42.29
N LEU A 6 -5.37 -16.28 41.43
CA LEU A 6 -4.14 -15.62 41.82
C LEU A 6 -4.25 -14.14 41.42
N ALA A 7 -3.96 -13.24 42.36
CA ALA A 7 -4.03 -11.81 42.13
C ALA A 7 -2.88 -11.10 42.86
N SER A 8 -2.31 -10.07 42.23
CA SER A 8 -1.41 -9.11 42.87
C SER A 8 -2.23 -7.86 43.24
N ILE A 9 -2.20 -7.45 44.50
CA ILE A 9 -2.96 -6.30 44.98
C ILE A 9 -2.01 -5.29 45.62
N HIS A 10 -2.08 -4.05 45.16
CA HIS A 10 -1.36 -2.95 45.78
C HIS A 10 -2.20 -2.38 46.93
N GLN A 11 -1.64 -2.37 48.14
CA GLN A 11 -2.23 -1.73 49.34
C GLN A 11 -3.69 -2.12 49.62
N PRO A 12 -3.99 -3.41 49.87
CA PRO A 12 -5.35 -3.82 50.22
C PRO A 12 -5.75 -3.25 51.58
N SER A 13 -7.02 -2.84 51.70
CA SER A 13 -7.61 -2.65 53.03
C SER A 13 -7.62 -3.98 53.80
N TYR A 14 -7.50 -3.92 55.13
CA TYR A 14 -7.52 -5.13 55.97
C TYR A 14 -8.74 -6.03 55.71
N LYS A 15 -9.92 -5.44 55.46
CA LYS A 15 -11.14 -6.19 55.11
C LYS A 15 -10.97 -7.01 53.84
N VAL A 16 -10.35 -6.44 52.80
CA VAL A 16 -10.08 -7.12 51.53
C VAL A 16 -9.00 -8.18 51.71
N LEU A 17 -7.95 -7.89 52.49
CA LEU A 17 -6.89 -8.84 52.80
C LEU A 17 -7.45 -10.13 53.43
N CYS A 18 -8.40 -10.00 54.36
CA CYS A 18 -9.03 -11.15 55.03
C CYS A 18 -9.96 -11.99 54.14
N LEU A 19 -10.28 -11.56 52.90
CA LEU A 19 -11.06 -12.38 51.96
C LEU A 19 -10.22 -13.47 51.29
N PHE A 20 -8.88 -13.38 51.34
CA PHE A 20 -8.00 -14.33 50.68
C PHE A 20 -7.70 -15.55 51.55
N HIS A 21 -7.71 -16.73 50.94
CA HIS A 21 -7.36 -17.99 51.60
C HIS A 21 -5.87 -18.08 51.97
N ARG A 22 -5.01 -17.50 51.12
CA ARG A 22 -3.55 -17.58 51.23
C ARG A 22 -2.96 -16.28 50.72
N LEU A 23 -2.03 -15.71 51.48
CA LEU A 23 -1.32 -14.48 51.17
C LEU A 23 0.14 -14.82 50.88
N PHE A 24 0.62 -14.39 49.72
CA PHE A 24 2.02 -14.43 49.34
C PHE A 24 2.58 -13.01 49.38
N VAL A 25 3.67 -12.80 50.11
CA VAL A 25 4.38 -11.51 50.13
C VAL A 25 5.81 -11.71 49.65
N LEU A 26 6.24 -10.83 48.75
CA LEU A 26 7.57 -10.83 48.14
C LEU A 26 8.36 -9.64 48.65
N SER A 27 9.64 -9.85 48.93
CA SER A 27 10.60 -8.79 49.23
C SER A 27 10.94 -7.97 47.97
N SER A 28 11.58 -6.82 48.18
CA SER A 28 12.15 -5.99 47.10
C SER A 28 13.14 -6.72 46.18
N LYS A 29 13.70 -7.85 46.62
CA LYS A 29 14.61 -8.71 45.82
C LYS A 29 13.92 -9.90 45.15
N GLY A 30 12.61 -10.06 45.33
CA GLY A 30 11.83 -11.16 44.78
C GLY A 30 11.82 -12.45 45.61
N ASP A 31 12.49 -12.49 46.77
CA ASP A 31 12.38 -13.61 47.72
C ASP A 31 11.04 -13.56 48.46
N ILE A 32 10.44 -14.74 48.72
CA ILE A 32 9.21 -14.87 49.50
C ILE A 32 9.52 -14.64 50.98
N ILE A 33 8.75 -13.75 51.62
CA ILE A 33 8.88 -13.42 53.05
C ILE A 33 7.73 -13.99 53.88
N TYR A 34 6.58 -14.19 53.25
CA TYR A 34 5.39 -14.71 53.91
C TYR A 34 4.56 -15.52 52.92
N ASP A 35 4.08 -16.67 53.38
CA ASP A 35 3.25 -17.59 52.62
C ASP A 35 2.32 -18.36 53.56
N ASN A 36 1.21 -17.73 53.95
CA ASN A 36 0.19 -18.36 54.79
C ASN A 36 -1.14 -17.58 54.76
N SER A 37 -2.14 -17.99 55.54
CA SER A 37 -3.40 -17.26 55.71
C SER A 37 -3.17 -15.82 56.21
N PRO A 38 -3.86 -14.80 55.67
CA PRO A 38 -3.71 -13.42 56.12
C PRO A 38 -4.07 -13.20 57.59
N VAL A 39 -4.92 -14.06 58.18
CA VAL A 39 -5.32 -13.98 59.61
C VAL A 39 -4.13 -14.25 60.54
N ASN A 40 -3.18 -15.08 60.10
CA ASN A 40 -1.99 -15.43 60.89
C ASN A 40 -0.83 -14.43 60.72
N LEU A 41 -0.99 -13.41 59.87
CA LEU A 41 0.10 -12.51 59.48
C LEU A 41 0.73 -11.81 60.68
N THR A 42 -0.07 -11.15 61.51
CA THR A 42 0.42 -10.41 62.69
C THR A 42 1.10 -11.33 63.71
N LYS A 43 0.60 -12.56 63.86
CA LYS A 43 1.17 -13.58 64.76
C LYS A 43 2.53 -14.07 64.28
N GLU A 44 2.69 -14.29 62.97
CA GLU A 44 3.97 -14.70 62.37
C GLU A 44 5.00 -13.57 62.42
N MET A 45 4.59 -12.33 62.15
CA MET A 45 5.47 -11.16 62.29
C MET A 45 5.98 -10.99 63.72
N GLY A 46 5.14 -11.27 64.73
CA GLY A 46 5.53 -11.23 66.14
C GLY A 46 6.70 -12.16 66.50
N LYS A 47 6.94 -13.25 65.76
CA LYS A 47 8.10 -14.13 65.98
C LYS A 47 9.44 -13.46 65.69
N PHE A 48 9.44 -12.43 64.85
CA PHE A 48 10.62 -11.68 64.44
C PHE A 48 10.71 -10.32 65.14
N ASN A 49 10.04 -10.17 66.30
CA ASN A 49 9.93 -8.91 67.06
C ASN A 49 9.26 -7.76 66.28
N LEU A 50 8.47 -8.06 65.26
CA LEU A 50 7.69 -7.08 64.51
C LEU A 50 6.27 -7.00 65.07
N CYS A 51 6.00 -5.95 65.84
CA CYS A 51 4.68 -5.68 66.41
C CYS A 51 3.92 -4.67 65.55
N CYS A 52 2.86 -5.12 64.86
CA CYS A 52 1.97 -4.22 64.12
C CYS A 52 1.15 -3.37 65.11
N PRO A 53 1.14 -2.02 65.01
CA PRO A 53 0.27 -1.18 65.83
C PRO A 53 -1.22 -1.49 65.57
N THR A 54 -2.05 -1.33 66.60
CA THR A 54 -3.50 -1.64 66.53
C THR A 54 -4.28 -0.75 65.55
N ASN A 55 -3.80 0.48 65.32
CA ASN A 55 -4.42 1.43 64.40
C ASN A 55 -3.82 1.39 63.00
N PHE A 56 -2.91 0.45 62.75
CA PHE A 56 -2.17 0.36 61.50
C PHE A 56 -2.61 -0.88 60.71
N ASN A 57 -2.70 -0.73 59.39
CA ASN A 57 -3.14 -1.81 58.52
C ASN A 57 -2.03 -2.86 58.41
N PRO A 58 -2.28 -4.15 58.76
CA PRO A 58 -1.28 -5.20 58.66
C PRO A 58 -0.71 -5.40 57.25
N ALA A 59 -1.50 -5.11 56.20
CA ALA A 59 -1.03 -5.16 54.82
C ALA A 59 0.03 -4.10 54.52
N ASP A 60 -0.15 -2.88 55.03
CA ASP A 60 0.82 -1.80 54.84
C ASP A 60 2.08 -2.10 55.66
N PHE A 61 1.91 -2.63 56.87
CA PHE A 61 3.03 -3.00 57.75
C PHE A 61 3.94 -4.05 57.15
N ILE A 62 3.37 -5.15 56.62
CA ILE A 62 4.19 -6.19 55.97
C ILE A 62 4.86 -5.68 54.70
N MET A 63 4.26 -4.71 54.00
CA MET A 63 4.88 -4.08 52.83
C MET A 63 6.10 -3.21 53.21
N GLU A 64 6.03 -2.43 54.30
CA GLU A 64 7.20 -1.69 54.82
C GLU A 64 8.34 -2.65 55.19
N VAL A 65 8.00 -3.78 55.82
CA VAL A 65 8.96 -4.85 56.13
C VAL A 65 9.55 -5.46 54.86
N ALA A 66 8.74 -5.70 53.83
CA ALA A 66 9.17 -6.25 52.55
C ALA A 66 10.14 -5.34 51.78
N VAL A 67 10.00 -4.03 51.94
CA VAL A 67 10.90 -3.01 51.39
C VAL A 67 12.20 -2.90 52.22
N GLY A 68 12.15 -3.29 53.50
CA GLY A 68 13.28 -3.33 54.41
C GLY A 68 13.40 -2.11 55.33
N GLU A 69 12.31 -1.35 55.52
CA GLU A 69 12.27 -0.17 56.39
C GLU A 69 12.44 -0.54 57.87
N HIS A 70 11.99 -1.74 58.26
CA HIS A 70 12.11 -2.27 59.63
C HIS A 70 13.43 -3.02 59.90
N GLY A 71 14.42 -2.87 59.03
CA GLY A 71 15.76 -3.45 59.19
C GLY A 71 16.04 -4.66 58.28
N LYS A 72 17.20 -4.63 57.62
CA LYS A 72 17.59 -5.65 56.64
C LYS A 72 17.87 -7.03 57.24
N THR A 73 18.26 -7.09 58.51
CA THR A 73 18.52 -8.33 59.25
C THR A 73 17.24 -9.13 59.49
N VAL A 74 16.17 -8.44 59.90
CA VAL A 74 14.85 -9.05 60.11
C VAL A 74 14.31 -9.64 58.81
N LEU A 75 14.46 -8.90 57.71
CA LEU A 75 14.07 -9.38 56.38
C LEU A 75 14.85 -10.64 55.97
N SER A 76 16.17 -10.70 56.18
CA SER A 76 16.95 -11.90 55.89
C SER A 76 16.55 -13.09 56.76
N ASP A 77 16.19 -12.86 58.02
CA ASP A 77 15.76 -13.91 58.94
C ASP A 77 14.40 -14.49 58.54
N MET A 78 13.46 -13.63 58.12
CA MET A 78 12.16 -14.07 57.59
C MET A 78 12.31 -14.90 56.31
N ILE A 79 13.19 -14.47 55.39
CA ILE A 79 13.49 -15.22 54.16
C ILE A 79 14.12 -16.58 54.50
N ALA A 80 15.10 -16.61 55.40
CA ALA A 80 15.77 -17.85 55.81
C ALA A 80 14.80 -18.82 56.48
N CYS A 81 13.96 -18.33 57.40
CA CYS A 81 12.93 -19.12 58.07
C CYS A 81 11.91 -19.69 57.07
N HIS A 82 11.47 -18.89 56.10
CA HIS A 82 10.58 -19.37 55.06
C HIS A 82 11.23 -20.44 54.19
N LYS A 83 12.49 -20.27 53.76
CA LYS A 83 13.24 -21.27 52.98
C LYS A 83 13.37 -22.60 53.73
N LEU A 84 13.61 -22.57 55.05
CA LEU A 84 13.64 -23.77 55.90
C LEU A 84 12.27 -24.45 55.99
N SER A 85 11.20 -23.68 56.12
CA SER A 85 9.82 -24.19 56.15
C SER A 85 9.39 -24.80 54.81
N ASN A 86 9.81 -24.20 53.69
CA ASN A 86 9.43 -24.65 52.35
C ASN A 86 10.07 -25.99 51.94
N ASN A 87 11.23 -26.34 52.52
CA ASN A 87 11.83 -27.67 52.32
C ASN A 87 10.94 -28.82 52.85
N HIS A 88 10.03 -28.54 53.78
CA HIS A 88 9.00 -29.49 54.23
C HIS A 88 7.72 -29.49 53.36
N PHE A 89 7.53 -28.47 52.52
CA PHE A 89 6.42 -28.32 51.58
C PHE A 89 6.72 -28.90 50.19
N ASN A 90 7.68 -29.83 50.07
CA ASN A 90 7.76 -30.76 48.95
C ASN A 90 6.51 -31.65 48.98
N SER A 91 5.39 -31.10 48.52
CA SER A 91 4.13 -31.80 48.49
C SER A 91 4.16 -32.82 47.36
N ASP A 92 3.84 -34.07 47.68
CA ASP A 92 3.69 -35.21 46.77
C ASP A 92 2.67 -35.00 45.62
N ASN A 93 2.06 -33.81 45.51
CA ASN A 93 1.02 -33.45 44.55
C ASN A 93 1.33 -32.24 43.65
N CYS A 94 2.54 -31.67 43.71
CA CYS A 94 2.93 -30.58 42.81
C CYS A 94 3.38 -31.13 41.45
N LYS A 95 2.54 -31.00 40.42
CA LYS A 95 2.96 -31.24 39.03
C LYS A 95 3.76 -30.06 38.50
N PRO A 96 4.81 -30.29 37.70
CA PRO A 96 5.53 -29.20 37.04
C PRO A 96 4.58 -28.43 36.11
N LEU A 97 4.68 -27.10 36.11
CA LEU A 97 3.82 -26.20 35.33
C LEU A 97 3.80 -26.56 33.82
N ASN A 98 4.90 -27.12 33.31
CA ASN A 98 5.03 -27.54 31.92
C ASN A 98 4.08 -28.70 31.54
N GLU A 99 3.69 -29.55 32.48
CA GLU A 99 2.72 -30.64 32.26
C GLU A 99 1.27 -30.15 32.26
N LEU A 100 1.02 -28.90 32.68
CA LEU A 100 -0.31 -28.28 32.70
C LEU A 100 -0.57 -27.37 31.48
N ASN A 101 0.47 -27.08 30.68
CA ASN A 101 0.32 -26.34 29.42
C ASN A 101 -0.24 -27.27 28.35
N ASP A 102 -1.55 -27.50 28.40
CA ASP A 102 -2.26 -28.04 27.25
C ASP A 102 -2.10 -27.06 26.08
N HIS A 103 -1.41 -27.49 25.02
CA HIS A 103 -1.36 -26.77 23.76
C HIS A 103 -2.77 -26.76 23.15
N GLN A 104 -3.52 -25.70 23.44
CA GLN A 104 -4.87 -25.55 22.91
C GLN A 104 -4.78 -25.29 21.39
N SER A 105 -4.95 -26.36 20.61
CA SER A 105 -5.00 -26.27 19.15
C SER A 105 -6.20 -25.42 18.74
N SER A 106 -5.93 -24.24 18.20
CA SER A 106 -6.95 -23.26 17.87
C SER A 106 -7.28 -23.37 16.37
N PRO A 107 -8.49 -23.81 15.97
CA PRO A 107 -8.84 -24.00 14.56
C PRO A 107 -8.76 -22.68 13.77
N VAL A 108 -7.84 -22.60 12.80
CA VAL A 108 -7.51 -21.34 12.09
C VAL A 108 -8.71 -20.78 11.34
N PHE A 109 -9.45 -21.61 10.59
CA PHE A 109 -10.54 -21.16 9.74
C PHE A 109 -11.73 -20.58 10.52
N ILE A 110 -12.12 -21.23 11.62
CA ILE A 110 -13.24 -20.77 12.46
C ILE A 110 -12.88 -19.41 13.08
N HIS A 111 -11.67 -19.29 13.62
CA HIS A 111 -11.19 -18.03 14.18
C HIS A 111 -11.07 -16.93 13.12
N SER A 112 -10.56 -17.22 11.92
CA SER A 112 -10.52 -16.26 10.81
C SER A 112 -11.91 -15.75 10.45
N TRP A 113 -12.92 -16.62 10.42
CA TRP A 113 -14.29 -16.23 10.12
C TRP A 113 -14.92 -15.35 11.20
N ILE A 114 -14.67 -15.65 12.47
CA ILE A 114 -15.12 -14.82 13.60
C ILE A 114 -14.45 -13.45 13.54
N LEU A 115 -13.14 -13.41 13.27
CA LEU A 115 -12.38 -12.16 13.15
C LEU A 115 -12.82 -11.34 11.93
N PHE A 116 -13.13 -11.99 10.81
CA PHE A 116 -13.76 -11.34 9.66
C PHE A 116 -15.08 -10.66 10.04
N LYS A 117 -15.99 -11.36 10.74
CA LYS A 117 -17.24 -10.78 11.21
C LYS A 117 -17.01 -9.62 12.18
N ARG A 118 -16.09 -9.78 13.14
CA ARG A 118 -15.72 -8.73 14.11
C ARG A 118 -15.23 -7.48 13.40
N ASN A 119 -14.29 -7.62 12.47
CA ASN A 119 -13.71 -6.49 11.77
C ASN A 119 -14.75 -5.72 10.96
N ASN A 120 -15.60 -6.44 10.21
CA ASN A 120 -16.70 -5.79 9.49
C ASN A 120 -17.69 -5.08 10.42
N LEU A 121 -18.03 -5.69 11.57
CA LEU A 121 -18.90 -5.05 12.56
C LEU A 121 -18.28 -3.78 13.14
N VAL A 122 -16.97 -3.77 13.40
CA VAL A 122 -16.25 -2.58 13.87
C VAL A 122 -16.30 -1.49 12.80
N THR A 123 -16.03 -1.81 11.54
CA THR A 123 -16.12 -0.85 10.43
C THR A 123 -17.52 -0.27 10.24
N ILE A 124 -18.58 -1.06 10.47
CA ILE A 124 -19.97 -0.59 10.39
C ILE A 124 -20.33 0.30 11.60
N ARG A 125 -19.84 -0.02 12.79
CA ARG A 125 -20.14 0.72 14.03
C ARG A 125 -19.38 2.04 14.14
N ASP A 126 -18.17 2.10 13.60
CA ASP A 126 -17.39 3.32 13.47
C ASP A 126 -17.20 3.68 11.99
N PRO A 127 -18.23 4.26 11.36
CA PRO A 127 -18.21 4.53 9.93
C PRO A 127 -17.41 5.79 9.58
N PHE A 128 -16.77 6.49 10.53
CA PHE A 128 -16.17 7.80 10.25
C PHE A 128 -15.08 7.71 9.17
N VAL A 129 -14.10 6.82 9.34
CA VAL A 129 -13.02 6.62 8.36
C VAL A 129 -13.57 6.05 7.05
N PHE A 130 -14.49 5.09 7.13
CA PHE A 130 -15.13 4.51 5.93
C PHE A 130 -15.93 5.56 5.14
N GLY A 131 -16.70 6.40 5.81
CA GLY A 131 -17.51 7.47 5.25
C GLY A 131 -16.67 8.57 4.62
N LEU A 132 -15.56 8.96 5.24
CA LEU A 132 -14.58 9.87 4.64
C LEU A 132 -14.01 9.29 3.34
N ARG A 133 -13.61 8.02 3.33
CA ARG A 133 -13.11 7.35 2.11
C ARG A 133 -14.17 7.31 1.01
N LEU A 134 -15.42 7.00 1.36
CA LEU A 134 -16.52 7.00 0.41
C LEU A 134 -16.77 8.41 -0.15
N ALA A 135 -16.80 9.44 0.70
CA ALA A 135 -16.98 10.83 0.28
C ALA A 135 -15.89 11.28 -0.70
N PHE A 136 -14.61 11.00 -0.39
CA PHE A 136 -13.51 11.34 -1.29
C PHE A 136 -13.50 10.52 -2.58
N THR A 137 -14.04 9.29 -2.57
CA THR A 137 -14.20 8.48 -3.78
C THR A 137 -15.13 9.15 -4.80
N PHE A 138 -16.11 9.96 -4.37
CA PHE A 138 -16.95 10.77 -5.26
C PHE A 138 -16.39 12.18 -5.48
N ALA A 139 -15.85 12.82 -4.43
CA ALA A 139 -15.38 14.19 -4.50
C ALA A 139 -14.15 14.34 -5.42
N VAL A 140 -13.23 13.38 -5.43
CA VAL A 140 -12.00 13.47 -6.22
C VAL A 140 -12.28 13.40 -7.73
N PRO A 141 -13.08 12.45 -8.26
CA PRO A 141 -13.46 12.46 -9.67
C PRO A 141 -14.17 13.75 -10.10
N LEU A 142 -15.07 14.28 -9.26
CA LEU A 142 -15.76 15.54 -9.53
C LEU A 142 -14.78 16.72 -9.57
N PHE A 143 -13.85 16.78 -8.62
CA PHE A 143 -12.81 17.80 -8.56
C PHE A 143 -11.87 17.73 -9.76
N LEU A 144 -11.36 16.54 -10.11
CA LEU A 144 -10.48 16.35 -11.27
C LEU A 144 -11.20 16.70 -12.58
N THR A 145 -12.48 16.35 -12.72
CA THR A 145 -13.27 16.72 -13.90
C THR A 145 -13.48 18.23 -13.98
N SER A 146 -13.74 18.90 -12.86
CA SER A 146 -13.84 20.37 -12.83
C SER A 146 -12.51 21.06 -13.14
N LEU A 147 -11.39 20.47 -12.74
CA LEU A 147 -10.06 21.05 -12.94
C LEU A 147 -9.59 20.91 -14.39
N VAL A 148 -9.81 19.74 -14.98
CA VAL A 148 -9.19 19.36 -16.27
C VAL A 148 -10.18 19.47 -17.44
N GLY A 149 -11.49 19.44 -17.19
CA GLY A 149 -12.55 19.49 -18.19
C GLY A 149 -13.24 18.15 -18.46
N THR A 150 -14.35 18.17 -19.19
CA THR A 150 -15.17 16.97 -19.49
C THR A 150 -14.78 16.24 -20.77
N ASP A 151 -14.00 16.89 -21.64
CA ASP A 151 -13.73 16.43 -23.01
C ASP A 151 -12.30 15.89 -23.22
N ILE A 152 -11.51 15.84 -22.16
CA ILE A 152 -10.09 15.44 -22.20
C ILE A 152 -9.91 14.05 -22.82
N GLY A 153 -10.85 13.15 -22.52
CA GLY A 153 -10.81 11.76 -22.95
C GLY A 153 -11.21 11.51 -24.41
N LYS A 154 -11.74 12.53 -25.11
CA LYS A 154 -12.13 12.40 -26.53
C LYS A 154 -10.90 12.32 -27.45
N ARG A 155 -9.81 12.97 -27.05
CA ARG A 155 -8.56 13.04 -27.81
C ARG A 155 -7.68 11.84 -27.48
N GLY A 156 -7.48 10.97 -28.47
CA GLY A 156 -6.70 9.73 -28.35
C GLY A 156 -5.19 9.92 -28.52
N GLY A 157 -4.71 11.16 -28.70
CA GLY A 157 -3.31 11.41 -29.05
C GLY A 157 -2.97 10.81 -30.41
N CYS A 158 -3.95 10.79 -31.31
CA CYS A 158 -3.81 10.27 -32.66
C CYS A 158 -3.40 11.40 -33.60
N PRO A 159 -2.64 11.11 -34.66
CA PRO A 159 -2.32 12.11 -35.66
C PRO A 159 -3.61 12.65 -36.31
N PRO A 160 -3.64 13.95 -36.68
CA PRO A 160 -4.76 14.50 -37.44
C PRO A 160 -4.87 13.78 -38.79
N LYS A 161 -6.08 13.79 -39.36
CA LYS A 161 -6.27 13.29 -40.72
C LYS A 161 -5.60 14.26 -41.69
N PHE A 162 -4.71 13.74 -42.53
CA PHE A 162 -4.13 14.48 -43.64
C PHE A 162 -4.95 14.14 -44.88
N ASP A 163 -5.63 15.13 -45.46
CA ASP A 163 -6.29 14.95 -46.75
C ASP A 163 -5.23 14.92 -47.86
N ALA A 164 -5.47 14.15 -48.91
CA ALA A 164 -4.52 13.99 -50.03
C ALA A 164 -4.29 15.31 -50.82
N ASP A 165 -5.25 16.23 -50.74
CA ASP A 165 -5.17 17.57 -51.34
C ASP A 165 -4.53 18.55 -50.35
N PHE A 166 -3.20 18.49 -50.24
CA PHE A 166 -2.45 19.34 -49.31
C PHE A 166 -2.38 20.80 -49.80
N GLU A 167 -3.04 21.72 -49.09
CA GLU A 167 -2.88 23.17 -49.32
C GLU A 167 -1.90 23.80 -48.29
N PRO A 168 -1.00 24.72 -48.71
CA PRO A 168 -0.01 25.33 -47.80
C PRO A 168 -0.62 26.14 -46.64
N SER A 169 -1.84 26.65 -46.82
CA SER A 169 -2.63 27.36 -45.81
C SER A 169 -3.03 26.46 -44.63
N GLN A 170 -3.18 25.16 -44.86
CA GLN A 170 -3.62 24.18 -43.85
C GLN A 170 -2.49 23.79 -42.88
N LEU A 171 -1.23 24.07 -43.21
CA LEU A 171 -0.07 23.68 -42.37
C LEU A 171 -0.16 24.29 -40.97
N GLN A 172 -0.64 25.54 -40.86
CA GLN A 172 -0.79 26.22 -39.58
C GLN A 172 -1.93 25.61 -38.74
N ASP A 173 -3.03 25.21 -39.37
CA ASP A 173 -4.16 24.57 -38.70
C ASP A 173 -3.82 23.14 -38.27
N ILE A 174 -3.11 22.38 -39.10
CA ILE A 174 -2.56 21.06 -38.76
C ILE A 174 -1.60 21.17 -37.57
N GLY A 175 -0.69 22.15 -37.58
CA GLY A 175 0.22 22.38 -36.46
C GLY A 175 -0.50 22.74 -35.16
N ASN A 176 -1.57 23.54 -35.23
CA ASN A 176 -2.41 23.86 -34.08
C ASN A 176 -3.16 22.62 -33.56
N GLU A 177 -3.69 21.78 -34.46
CA GLU A 177 -4.42 20.57 -34.06
C GLU A 177 -3.48 19.53 -33.43
N ILE A 178 -2.29 19.30 -34.01
CA ILE A 178 -1.25 18.44 -33.41
C ILE A 178 -0.90 18.94 -32.01
N LYS A 179 -0.64 20.24 -31.85
CA LYS A 179 -0.33 20.82 -30.55
C LYS A 179 -1.47 20.65 -29.55
N ALA A 180 -2.72 20.79 -30.00
CA ALA A 180 -3.90 20.64 -29.16
C ALA A 180 -4.15 19.17 -28.76
N GLU A 181 -3.89 18.21 -29.64
CA GLU A 181 -3.88 16.77 -29.38
C GLU A 181 -2.82 16.39 -28.35
N LEU A 182 -1.56 16.80 -28.56
CA LEU A 182 -0.46 16.52 -27.64
C LEU A 182 -0.73 17.12 -26.25
N THR A 183 -1.21 18.37 -26.18
CA THR A 183 -1.52 19.02 -24.91
C THR A 183 -2.62 18.29 -24.16
N ALA A 184 -3.71 17.90 -24.84
CA ALA A 184 -4.79 17.12 -24.24
C ALA A 184 -4.30 15.74 -23.76
N MET A 185 -3.46 15.07 -24.56
CA MET A 185 -2.88 13.77 -24.23
C MET A 185 -2.01 13.83 -22.96
N TYR A 186 -1.07 14.77 -22.88
CA TYR A 186 -0.22 14.94 -21.69
C TYR A 186 -1.04 15.30 -20.45
N THR A 187 -2.06 16.14 -20.63
CA THR A 187 -3.00 16.50 -19.57
C THR A 187 -3.79 15.28 -19.08
N ASN A 188 -4.29 14.44 -20.00
CA ASN A 188 -4.98 13.20 -19.66
C ASN A 188 -4.04 12.21 -18.95
N ALA A 189 -2.82 12.05 -19.44
CA ALA A 189 -1.80 11.21 -18.81
C ALA A 189 -1.53 11.63 -17.36
N GLY A 190 -1.41 12.94 -17.12
CA GLY A 190 -1.32 13.50 -15.78
C GLY A 190 -2.54 13.18 -14.91
N ASN A 191 -3.75 13.32 -15.47
CA ASN A 191 -5.00 12.99 -14.77
C ASN A 191 -5.10 11.49 -14.39
N ILE A 192 -4.64 10.57 -15.25
CA ILE A 192 -4.55 9.14 -14.94
C ILE A 192 -3.52 8.85 -13.86
N PHE A 193 -2.38 9.54 -13.91
CA PHE A 193 -1.37 9.44 -12.86
C PHE A 193 -1.91 9.92 -11.51
N PHE A 194 -2.69 11.01 -11.48
CA PHE A 194 -3.40 11.44 -10.27
C PHE A 194 -4.44 10.43 -9.79
N ALA A 195 -5.11 9.71 -10.69
CA ALA A 195 -6.02 8.63 -10.32
C ALA A 195 -5.28 7.46 -9.63
N VAL A 196 -4.08 7.11 -10.09
CA VAL A 196 -3.19 6.14 -9.40
C VAL A 196 -2.80 6.67 -8.03
N LEU A 197 -2.38 7.93 -7.94
CA LEU A 197 -1.98 8.57 -6.68
C LEU A 197 -3.14 8.57 -5.66
N PHE A 198 -4.36 8.86 -6.10
CA PHE A 198 -5.53 8.79 -5.24
C PHE A 198 -5.81 7.36 -4.76
N ALA A 199 -5.81 6.37 -5.66
CA ALA A 199 -6.05 4.97 -5.30
C ALA A 199 -5.03 4.49 -4.25
N LEU A 200 -3.77 4.86 -4.43
CA LEU A 200 -2.66 4.67 -3.51
C LEU A 200 -2.94 5.29 -2.12
N PHE A 201 -3.24 6.59 -2.06
CA PHE A 201 -3.52 7.31 -0.80
C PHE A 201 -4.75 6.76 -0.07
N ASN A 202 -5.82 6.45 -0.80
CA ASN A 202 -7.08 5.95 -0.25
C ASN A 202 -6.94 4.56 0.40
N ALA A 203 -5.92 3.78 0.03
CA ALA A 203 -5.62 2.49 0.65
C ALA A 203 -4.57 2.61 1.77
N LEU A 204 -3.48 3.36 1.54
CA LEU A 204 -2.36 3.44 2.48
C LEU A 204 -2.69 4.22 3.75
N MET A 205 -3.22 5.45 3.62
CA MET A 205 -3.37 6.37 4.76
C MET A 205 -4.31 5.85 5.85
N PRO A 206 -5.53 5.35 5.53
CA PRO A 206 -6.42 4.79 6.55
C PRO A 206 -5.79 3.59 7.26
N THR A 207 -4.99 2.80 6.53
CA THR A 207 -4.31 1.63 7.08
C THR A 207 -3.19 2.02 8.04
N CYS A 208 -2.35 3.00 7.69
CA CYS A 208 -1.31 3.52 8.58
C CYS A 208 -1.89 4.13 9.87
N LEU A 209 -3.09 4.72 9.80
CA LEU A 209 -3.74 5.32 10.96
C LEU A 209 -4.42 4.29 11.86
N GLY A 210 -5.19 3.36 11.29
CA GLY A 210 -6.03 2.43 12.06
C GLY A 210 -5.29 1.17 12.54
N PHE A 211 -4.37 0.64 11.73
CA PHE A 211 -3.72 -0.64 12.02
C PHE A 211 -2.86 -0.68 13.30
N PRO A 212 -2.13 0.40 13.69
CA PRO A 212 -1.41 0.43 14.96
C PRO A 212 -2.28 0.10 16.18
N ALA A 213 -3.49 0.66 16.26
CA ALA A 213 -4.41 0.42 17.37
C ALA A 213 -4.91 -1.04 17.39
N GLU A 214 -5.22 -1.61 16.23
CA GLU A 214 -5.61 -3.02 16.10
C GLU A 214 -4.49 -3.97 16.53
N MET A 215 -3.23 -3.60 16.23
CA MET A 215 -2.05 -4.38 16.58
C MET A 215 -1.84 -4.46 18.11
N ILE A 216 -2.18 -3.41 18.87
CA ILE A 216 -2.12 -3.39 20.35
C ILE A 216 -3.08 -4.39 20.94
N VAL A 217 -4.32 -4.38 20.45
CA VAL A 217 -5.33 -5.34 20.88
C VAL A 217 -4.90 -6.76 20.50
N PHE A 218 -4.43 -6.96 19.27
CA PHE A 218 -3.98 -8.28 18.81
C PHE A 218 -2.81 -8.85 19.64
N LYS A 219 -1.81 -8.03 20.01
CA LYS A 219 -0.69 -8.47 20.86
C LYS A 219 -1.19 -8.98 22.22
N ALA A 220 -2.18 -8.31 22.81
CA ALA A 220 -2.81 -8.75 24.07
C ALA A 220 -3.66 -10.02 23.89
N GLU A 221 -4.48 -10.10 22.84
CA GLU A 221 -5.31 -11.27 22.53
C GLU A 221 -4.46 -12.53 22.25
N LYS A 222 -3.30 -12.34 21.61
CA LYS A 222 -2.34 -13.43 21.37
C LYS A 222 -1.66 -13.89 22.66
N TYR A 223 -1.34 -12.97 23.58
CA TYR A 223 -0.77 -13.31 24.89
C TYR A 223 -1.74 -14.17 25.73
N ASN A 224 -3.05 -13.93 25.56
CA ASN A 224 -4.11 -14.76 26.16
C ASN A 224 -4.43 -16.04 25.38
N PHE A 225 -3.67 -16.37 24.34
CA PHE A 225 -3.85 -17.57 23.49
C PHE A 225 -5.24 -17.72 22.84
N TRP A 226 -5.95 -16.61 22.59
CA TRP A 226 -7.30 -16.67 22.02
C TRP A 226 -7.33 -17.21 20.58
N TYR A 227 -6.34 -16.86 19.76
CA TYR A 227 -6.24 -17.33 18.38
C TYR A 227 -4.81 -17.23 17.82
N SER A 228 -4.58 -17.84 16.66
CA SER A 228 -3.29 -17.85 15.98
C SER A 228 -3.03 -16.58 15.17
N GLU A 229 -1.76 -16.26 14.92
CA GLU A 229 -1.36 -15.14 14.05
C GLU A 229 -1.83 -15.31 12.60
N ASN A 230 -1.93 -16.56 12.13
CA ASN A 230 -2.48 -16.88 10.83
C ASN A 230 -3.97 -16.53 10.77
N ALA A 231 -4.71 -16.86 11.83
CA ALA A 231 -6.14 -16.60 11.89
C ALA A 231 -6.44 -15.10 11.81
N PHE A 232 -5.66 -14.29 12.53
CA PHE A 232 -5.71 -12.83 12.49
C PHE A 232 -5.48 -12.26 11.11
N PHE A 233 -4.35 -12.61 10.49
CA PHE A 233 -3.94 -12.03 9.21
C PHE A 233 -4.93 -12.38 8.09
N ILE A 234 -5.41 -13.63 8.05
CA ILE A 234 -6.41 -14.07 7.08
C ILE A 234 -7.74 -13.35 7.33
N GLY A 235 -8.23 -13.31 8.58
CA GLY A 235 -9.48 -12.64 8.92
C GLY A 235 -9.47 -11.14 8.58
N LYS A 236 -8.35 -10.46 8.86
CA LYS A 236 -8.14 -9.04 8.52
C LYS A 236 -8.09 -8.81 7.01
N THR A 237 -7.33 -9.63 6.28
CA THR A 237 -7.25 -9.52 4.82
C THR A 237 -8.62 -9.77 4.17
N MET A 238 -9.37 -10.77 4.63
CA MET A 238 -10.72 -11.07 4.14
C MET A 238 -11.70 -9.93 4.39
N SER A 239 -11.62 -9.21 5.52
CA SER A 239 -12.54 -8.10 5.82
C SER A 239 -12.34 -6.89 4.91
N GLU A 240 -11.15 -6.73 4.33
CA GLU A 240 -10.76 -5.54 3.58
C GLU A 240 -10.95 -5.69 2.07
N ILE A 241 -10.92 -6.92 1.56
CA ILE A 241 -11.12 -7.22 0.12
C ILE A 241 -12.43 -6.61 -0.42
N PRO A 242 -13.61 -6.79 0.22
CA PRO A 242 -14.86 -6.24 -0.30
C PRO A 242 -14.84 -4.70 -0.36
N ILE A 243 -14.24 -4.06 0.65
CA ILE A 243 -14.15 -2.60 0.77
C ILE A 243 -13.27 -2.03 -0.36
N GLN A 244 -12.15 -2.67 -0.69
CA GLN A 244 -11.27 -2.21 -1.78
C GLN A 244 -11.88 -2.42 -3.16
N ILE A 245 -12.53 -3.57 -3.38
CA ILE A 245 -13.28 -3.82 -4.62
C ILE A 245 -14.34 -2.73 -4.79
N MET A 246 -15.11 -2.44 -3.75
CA MET A 246 -16.12 -1.39 -3.79
C MET A 246 -15.53 -0.03 -4.21
N PHE A 247 -14.43 0.42 -3.58
CA PHE A 247 -13.83 1.71 -3.93
C PHE A 247 -13.22 1.74 -5.34
N ALA A 248 -12.55 0.68 -5.78
CA ALA A 248 -11.95 0.61 -7.12
C ALA A 248 -13.01 0.63 -8.24
N PHE A 249 -14.13 -0.06 -8.03
CA PHE A 249 -15.23 -0.15 -9.01
C PHE A 249 -16.23 1.01 -8.95
N ILE A 250 -16.16 1.88 -7.92
CA ILE A 250 -16.90 3.15 -7.91
C ILE A 250 -16.03 4.25 -8.52
N PHE A 251 -14.78 4.39 -8.07
CA PHE A 251 -13.91 5.51 -8.41
C PHE A 251 -13.66 5.65 -9.91
N TRP A 252 -13.10 4.60 -10.54
CA TRP A 252 -12.67 4.69 -11.94
C TRP A 252 -13.83 4.78 -12.93
N PRO A 253 -14.89 3.95 -12.85
CA PRO A 253 -16.03 4.09 -13.75
C PRO A 253 -16.70 5.47 -13.67
N LEU A 254 -16.80 6.04 -12.47
CA LEU A 254 -17.29 7.41 -12.30
C LEU A 254 -16.39 8.42 -13.03
N GLN A 255 -15.07 8.38 -12.80
CA GLN A 255 -14.13 9.29 -13.46
C GLN A 255 -14.12 9.11 -14.99
N HIS A 256 -14.18 7.87 -15.49
CA HIS A 256 -14.22 7.54 -16.91
C HIS A 256 -15.42 8.18 -17.61
N THR A 257 -16.60 8.09 -17.00
CA THR A 257 -17.84 8.67 -17.56
C THR A 257 -17.86 10.20 -17.51
N LEU A 258 -17.33 10.81 -16.44
CA LEU A 258 -17.31 12.27 -16.29
C LEU A 258 -16.36 12.97 -17.28
N GLN A 259 -15.27 12.30 -17.67
CA GLN A 259 -14.21 12.87 -18.51
C GLN A 259 -14.29 12.43 -19.99
N SER A 260 -15.39 11.79 -20.39
CA SER A 260 -15.61 11.28 -21.75
C SER A 260 -14.43 10.47 -22.29
N GLN A 261 -13.86 9.60 -21.44
CA GLN A 261 -12.74 8.72 -21.82
C GLN A 261 -13.15 7.73 -22.91
N ILE A 262 -12.16 7.22 -23.65
CA ILE A 262 -12.38 6.30 -24.77
C ILE A 262 -13.33 5.17 -24.36
N PRO A 263 -14.45 4.98 -25.09
CA PRO A 263 -15.47 4.03 -24.72
C PRO A 263 -14.97 2.59 -24.89
N GLY A 264 -15.28 1.74 -23.92
CA GLY A 264 -14.94 0.31 -23.95
C GLY A 264 -15.05 -0.32 -22.57
N LEU A 265 -16.01 -1.23 -22.40
CA LEU A 265 -16.22 -1.93 -21.11
C LEU A 265 -14.98 -2.67 -20.65
N TRP A 266 -14.23 -3.27 -21.58
CA TRP A 266 -12.99 -3.98 -21.27
C TRP A 266 -11.91 -3.00 -20.76
N ARG A 267 -11.82 -1.78 -21.31
CA ARG A 267 -10.85 -0.76 -20.88
C ARG A 267 -11.14 -0.32 -19.45
N ILE A 268 -12.42 -0.09 -19.13
CA ILE A 268 -12.87 0.24 -17.78
C ILE A 268 -12.52 -0.89 -16.81
N ALA A 269 -12.84 -2.14 -17.16
CA ALA A 269 -12.58 -3.30 -16.31
C ALA A 269 -11.07 -3.50 -16.05
N VAL A 270 -10.23 -3.45 -17.09
CA VAL A 270 -8.77 -3.63 -16.98
C VAL A 270 -8.18 -2.55 -16.07
N ILE A 271 -8.54 -1.29 -16.28
CA ILE A 271 -8.04 -0.18 -15.46
C ILE A 271 -8.51 -0.30 -14.00
N SER A 272 -9.79 -0.62 -13.76
CA SER A 272 -10.29 -0.87 -12.41
C SER A 272 -9.54 -2.00 -11.70
N VAL A 273 -9.18 -3.09 -12.41
CA VAL A 273 -8.41 -4.20 -11.84
C VAL A 273 -6.96 -3.77 -11.55
N VAL A 274 -6.31 -3.00 -12.43
CA VAL A 274 -4.96 -2.47 -12.17
C VAL A 274 -4.97 -1.57 -10.93
N LEU A 275 -5.95 -0.66 -10.81
CA LEU A 275 -6.11 0.19 -9.63
C LEU A 275 -6.42 -0.61 -8.36
N LEU A 276 -7.15 -1.72 -8.47
CA LEU A 276 -7.38 -2.64 -7.35
C LEU A 276 -6.08 -3.30 -6.87
N PHE A 277 -5.20 -3.74 -7.77
CA PHE A 277 -3.88 -4.26 -7.38
C PHE A 277 -3.02 -3.19 -6.69
N VAL A 278 -3.04 -1.97 -7.22
CA VAL A 278 -2.36 -0.81 -6.60
C VAL A 278 -2.85 -0.59 -5.16
N GLN A 279 -4.16 -0.66 -4.93
CA GLN A 279 -4.74 -0.55 -3.58
C GLN A 279 -4.30 -1.70 -2.65
N PHE A 280 -4.32 -2.95 -3.13
CA PHE A 280 -3.90 -4.10 -2.31
C PHE A 280 -2.43 -4.05 -1.90
N ILE A 281 -1.55 -3.59 -2.81
CA ILE A 281 -0.13 -3.40 -2.54
C ILE A 281 0.07 -2.25 -1.54
N ALA A 282 -0.57 -1.11 -1.78
CA ALA A 282 -0.51 0.05 -0.89
C ALA A 282 -0.99 -0.29 0.53
N GLN A 283 -2.07 -1.06 0.68
CA GLN A 283 -2.52 -1.52 1.99
C GLN A 283 -1.47 -2.40 2.69
N SER A 284 -0.78 -3.27 1.96
CA SER A 284 0.26 -4.14 2.53
C SER A 284 1.43 -3.33 3.09
N HIS A 285 1.84 -2.27 2.38
CA HIS A 285 2.80 -1.29 2.90
C HIS A 285 2.28 -0.59 4.18
N GLY A 286 0.99 -0.26 4.21
CA GLY A 286 0.33 0.28 5.40
C GLY A 286 0.39 -0.66 6.60
N TYR A 287 0.22 -1.97 6.41
CA TYR A 287 0.38 -2.96 7.49
C TYR A 287 1.81 -3.08 7.98
N ILE A 288 2.80 -3.02 7.07
CA ILE A 288 4.22 -3.05 7.45
C ILE A 288 4.54 -1.84 8.34
N VAL A 289 4.22 -0.63 7.89
CA VAL A 289 4.53 0.59 8.64
C VAL A 289 3.65 0.72 9.89
N GLY A 290 2.39 0.30 9.83
CA GLY A 290 1.48 0.29 10.98
C GLY A 290 1.92 -0.67 12.09
N SER A 291 2.47 -1.85 11.74
CA SER A 291 2.99 -2.79 12.73
C SER A 291 4.33 -2.34 13.32
N LEU A 292 5.22 -1.74 12.51
CA LEU A 292 6.52 -1.22 12.99
C LEU A 292 6.33 -0.06 13.99
N PHE A 293 5.40 0.86 13.72
CA PHE A 293 5.15 2.05 14.55
C PHE A 293 3.87 1.94 15.39
N MET A 294 3.63 0.75 15.94
CA MET A 294 2.44 0.40 16.72
C MET A 294 2.13 1.37 17.89
N TYR A 295 3.16 1.87 18.58
CA TYR A 295 3.00 2.79 19.72
C TYR A 295 3.00 4.28 19.32
N ASN A 296 3.25 4.59 18.04
CA ASN A 296 3.28 5.96 17.53
C ASN A 296 2.57 6.03 16.16
N PRO A 297 1.24 6.13 16.13
CA PRO A 297 0.49 6.17 14.88
C PRO A 297 0.84 7.40 14.02
N ALA A 298 1.24 8.52 14.62
CA ALA A 298 1.65 9.71 13.87
C ALA A 298 2.91 9.44 13.02
N ALA A 299 3.89 8.71 13.57
CA ALA A 299 5.06 8.28 12.81
C ALA A 299 4.68 7.33 11.66
N SER A 300 3.70 6.45 11.87
CA SER A 300 3.22 5.53 10.83
C SER A 300 2.62 6.27 9.62
N VAL A 301 1.78 7.27 9.89
CA VAL A 301 1.11 8.09 8.86
C VAL A 301 2.11 8.94 8.09
N PHE A 302 3.16 9.45 8.74
CA PHE A 302 4.21 10.23 8.06
C PHE A 302 5.14 9.35 7.21
N LEU A 303 5.61 8.23 7.77
CA LEU A 303 6.61 7.38 7.12
C LEU A 303 6.03 6.51 6.01
N GLY A 304 4.75 6.13 6.08
CA GLY A 304 4.09 5.32 5.05
C GLY A 304 4.24 5.91 3.65
N PRO A 305 3.67 7.11 3.39
CA PRO A 305 3.80 7.77 2.10
C PRO A 305 5.24 8.17 1.77
N SER A 306 6.01 8.61 2.77
CA SER A 306 7.39 9.05 2.56
C SER A 306 8.31 7.94 2.06
N LEU A 307 8.12 6.70 2.54
CA LEU A 307 8.92 5.54 2.13
C LEU A 307 8.37 4.83 0.90
N PHE A 308 7.04 4.63 0.82
CA PHE A 308 6.42 3.75 -0.17
C PHE A 308 5.57 4.45 -1.24
N MET A 309 5.30 5.74 -1.12
CA MET A 309 4.60 6.48 -2.17
C MET A 309 5.58 7.34 -2.95
N VAL A 310 6.22 8.31 -2.29
CA VAL A 310 7.00 9.37 -2.94
C VAL A 310 8.13 8.83 -3.83
N PRO A 311 8.97 7.86 -3.40
CA PRO A 311 10.04 7.36 -4.26
C PRO A 311 9.50 6.60 -5.47
N PHE A 312 8.47 5.78 -5.29
CA PHE A 312 7.93 4.95 -6.35
C PHE A 312 7.09 5.73 -7.37
N THR A 313 6.46 6.84 -6.95
CA THR A 313 5.76 7.77 -7.85
C THR A 313 6.74 8.60 -8.68
N LEU A 314 7.84 9.06 -8.08
CA LEU A 314 8.91 9.77 -8.80
C LEU A 314 9.56 8.88 -9.87
N LEU A 315 9.75 7.60 -9.56
CA LEU A 315 10.35 6.59 -10.44
C LEU A 315 9.33 5.89 -11.36
N SER A 316 8.13 6.44 -11.52
CA SER A 316 7.08 5.86 -12.39
C SER A 316 7.36 6.01 -13.89
N GLY A 317 8.33 6.85 -14.27
CA GLY A 317 8.67 7.16 -15.66
C GLY A 317 8.03 8.44 -16.20
N LEU A 318 7.01 8.98 -15.52
CA LEU A 318 6.31 10.21 -15.95
C LEU A 318 7.14 11.48 -15.77
N PHE A 319 7.82 11.62 -14.62
CA PHE A 319 8.60 12.83 -14.30
C PHE A 319 10.02 12.81 -14.87
N ILE A 320 10.62 11.63 -14.95
CA ILE A 320 11.98 11.43 -15.42
C ILE A 320 11.96 10.27 -16.42
N LYS A 321 12.42 10.51 -17.64
CA LYS A 321 12.55 9.47 -18.67
C LYS A 321 13.66 8.48 -18.28
N PHE A 322 13.42 7.17 -18.50
CA PHE A 322 14.36 6.11 -18.09
C PHE A 322 15.75 6.23 -18.70
N LYS A 323 15.84 6.73 -19.95
CA LYS A 323 17.12 6.93 -20.67
C LYS A 323 18.06 7.91 -19.96
N ASN A 324 17.52 8.79 -19.12
CA ASN A 324 18.27 9.86 -18.45
C ASN A 324 18.58 9.55 -16.97
N MET A 325 18.23 8.36 -16.47
CA MET A 325 18.44 7.98 -15.08
C MET A 325 19.84 7.39 -14.84
N SER A 326 20.40 7.65 -13.65
CA SER A 326 21.63 6.96 -13.21
C SER A 326 21.35 5.49 -12.88
N LEU A 327 22.39 4.65 -12.90
CA LEU A 327 22.28 3.20 -12.70
C LEU A 327 21.54 2.80 -11.42
N LEU A 328 21.79 3.51 -10.31
CA LEU A 328 21.15 3.23 -9.02
C LEU A 328 19.62 3.41 -9.10
N PHE A 329 19.15 4.54 -9.64
CA PHE A 329 17.73 4.81 -9.77
C PHE A 329 17.07 3.91 -10.81
N LEU A 330 17.79 3.54 -11.87
CA LEU A 330 17.31 2.57 -12.86
C LEU A 330 16.97 1.22 -12.23
N VAL A 331 17.82 0.71 -11.32
CA VAL A 331 17.57 -0.55 -10.61
C VAL A 331 16.34 -0.43 -9.70
N ILE A 332 16.22 0.65 -8.92
CA ILE A 332 15.07 0.88 -8.03
C ILE A 332 13.76 0.97 -8.83
N THR A 333 13.83 1.49 -10.05
CA THR A 333 12.68 1.63 -10.93
C THR A 333 12.07 0.29 -11.35
N TYR A 334 12.86 -0.79 -11.44
CA TYR A 334 12.34 -2.15 -11.65
C TYR A 334 11.61 -2.72 -10.44
N PHE A 335 11.84 -2.17 -9.24
CA PHE A 335 11.08 -2.52 -8.03
C PHE A 335 9.80 -1.69 -7.86
N SER A 336 9.60 -0.65 -8.69
CA SER A 336 8.41 0.21 -8.60
C SER A 336 7.19 -0.46 -9.22
N TYR A 337 6.26 -0.91 -8.39
CA TYR A 337 4.94 -1.39 -8.85
C TYR A 337 4.11 -0.27 -9.50
N ILE A 338 4.35 0.99 -9.13
CA ILE A 338 3.67 2.17 -9.70
C ILE A 338 4.06 2.36 -11.17
N ARG A 339 5.31 2.08 -11.55
CA ARG A 339 5.75 2.08 -12.95
C ARG A 339 4.89 1.13 -13.78
N PHE A 340 4.82 -0.14 -13.37
CA PHE A 340 4.06 -1.16 -14.10
C PHE A 340 2.56 -0.83 -14.15
N ALA A 341 2.01 -0.22 -13.09
CA ALA A 341 0.64 0.27 -13.09
C ALA A 341 0.43 1.38 -14.13
N VAL A 342 1.28 2.41 -14.15
CA VAL A 342 1.17 3.53 -15.10
C VAL A 342 1.34 3.06 -16.55
N GLU A 343 2.32 2.19 -16.83
CA GLU A 343 2.51 1.57 -18.14
C GLU A 343 1.23 0.83 -18.60
N ALA A 344 0.64 0.01 -17.73
CA ALA A 344 -0.59 -0.72 -18.04
C ALA A 344 -1.78 0.21 -18.32
N LEU A 345 -1.91 1.30 -17.56
CA LEU A 345 -2.99 2.27 -17.74
C LEU A 345 -2.86 3.01 -19.07
N TYR A 346 -1.66 3.45 -19.44
CA TYR A 346 -1.43 4.11 -20.72
C TYR A 346 -1.70 3.18 -21.90
N VAL A 347 -1.26 1.92 -21.84
CA VAL A 347 -1.58 0.94 -22.88
C VAL A 347 -3.09 0.63 -22.91
N SER A 348 -3.75 0.58 -21.75
CA SER A 348 -5.21 0.35 -21.69
C SER A 348 -6.03 1.50 -22.28
N LEU A 349 -5.52 2.72 -22.23
CA LEU A 349 -6.18 3.90 -22.79
C LEU A 349 -5.87 4.09 -24.27
N TYR A 350 -4.60 4.02 -24.65
CA TYR A 350 -4.10 4.45 -25.97
C TYR A 350 -3.64 3.29 -26.87
N GLY A 351 -3.44 2.10 -26.30
CA GLY A 351 -3.08 0.88 -27.03
C GLY A 351 -4.26 0.14 -27.65
N TYR A 352 -3.96 -0.99 -28.30
CA TYR A 352 -4.92 -1.75 -29.11
C TYR A 352 -5.55 -0.92 -30.24
N SER A 353 -4.68 -0.31 -31.05
CA SER A 353 -5.03 0.41 -32.29
C SER A 353 -6.18 1.43 -32.15
N VAL A 354 -6.15 2.26 -31.09
CA VAL A 354 -7.15 3.35 -30.89
C VAL A 354 -7.19 4.29 -32.09
N CYS A 355 -6.03 4.60 -32.67
CA CYS A 355 -5.91 5.47 -33.84
C CYS A 355 -6.32 4.81 -35.17
N GLY A 356 -6.85 3.57 -35.12
CA GLY A 356 -7.24 2.80 -36.30
C GLY A 356 -6.04 2.30 -37.12
N THR A 357 -6.29 1.33 -38.00
CA THR A 357 -5.30 0.86 -38.98
C THR A 357 -5.28 1.78 -40.19
N GLY A 358 -5.02 3.08 -39.98
CA GLY A 358 -4.86 4.09 -41.03
C GLY A 358 -3.52 3.99 -41.77
N LYS A 359 -3.17 2.80 -42.26
CA LYS A 359 -1.92 2.59 -43.02
C LYS A 359 -1.94 3.32 -44.38
N SER A 360 -3.10 3.73 -44.88
CA SER A 360 -3.28 4.47 -46.14
C SER A 360 -3.14 5.98 -45.94
N ASP A 361 -3.99 6.61 -45.13
CA ASP A 361 -4.24 8.06 -45.22
C ASP A 361 -3.04 8.90 -44.73
N LEU A 362 -2.33 8.46 -43.69
CA LEU A 362 -1.14 9.16 -43.17
C LEU A 362 0.12 8.90 -43.99
N ARG A 363 0.21 7.74 -44.63
CA ARG A 363 1.31 7.41 -45.52
C ARG A 363 1.15 8.17 -46.84
N GLU A 364 -0.05 8.19 -47.38
CA GLU A 364 -0.43 9.00 -48.54
C GLU A 364 -0.25 10.50 -48.24
N GLY A 365 -0.66 10.98 -47.05
CA GLY A 365 -0.40 12.36 -46.61
C GLY A 365 1.09 12.69 -46.43
N ARG A 366 1.89 11.76 -45.87
CA ARG A 366 3.36 11.91 -45.77
C ARG A 366 4.00 11.99 -47.15
N GLU A 367 3.62 11.09 -48.06
CA GLU A 367 4.14 11.03 -49.43
C GLU A 367 3.72 12.28 -50.23
N ALA A 368 2.47 12.76 -50.08
CA ALA A 368 1.99 14.00 -50.69
C ALA A 368 2.72 15.25 -50.15
N PHE A 369 2.98 15.32 -48.84
CA PHE A 369 3.75 16.40 -48.23
C PHE A 369 5.20 16.41 -48.73
N ILE A 370 5.85 15.24 -48.84
CA ILE A 370 7.20 15.12 -49.41
C ILE A 370 7.22 15.68 -50.83
N VAL A 371 6.26 15.27 -51.67
CA VAL A 371 6.18 15.71 -53.08
C VAL A 371 5.96 17.22 -53.17
N TRP A 372 5.00 17.76 -52.43
CA TRP A 372 4.70 19.20 -52.43
C TRP A 372 5.89 20.03 -51.90
N PHE A 373 6.48 19.63 -50.78
CA PHE A 373 7.58 20.38 -50.16
C PHE A 373 8.85 20.31 -51.01
N SER A 374 9.11 19.16 -51.64
CA SER A 374 10.21 19.00 -52.59
C SER A 374 10.00 19.83 -53.86
N ALA A 375 8.75 20.00 -54.32
CA ALA A 375 8.40 20.91 -55.41
C ALA A 375 8.55 22.38 -55.00
N MET A 376 8.18 22.75 -53.77
CA MET A 376 8.33 24.12 -53.24
C MET A 376 9.81 24.52 -53.08
N LEU A 377 10.66 23.59 -52.64
CA LEU A 377 12.10 23.81 -52.55
C LEU A 377 12.82 23.73 -53.90
N GLY A 378 12.10 23.44 -55.00
CA GLY A 378 12.67 23.32 -56.34
C GLY A 378 13.62 22.14 -56.51
N ILE A 379 13.45 21.09 -55.69
CA ILE A 379 14.28 19.87 -55.73
C ILE A 379 13.87 18.98 -56.91
N TYR A 380 12.58 18.96 -57.26
CA TYR A 380 12.07 18.30 -58.47
C TYR A 380 11.61 19.36 -59.48
N GLY A 381 12.22 19.34 -60.67
CA GLY A 381 11.78 20.16 -61.80
C GLY A 381 10.42 19.68 -62.32
N THR A 382 9.52 20.63 -62.58
CA THR A 382 8.21 20.40 -63.19
C THR A 382 8.38 19.66 -64.54
N GLY A 383 8.18 18.35 -64.54
CA GLY A 383 8.37 17.51 -65.73
C GLY A 383 7.74 16.13 -65.65
N ASP A 384 7.79 15.44 -64.51
CA ASP A 384 7.28 14.07 -64.42
C ASP A 384 5.98 13.99 -63.63
N THR A 385 4.87 14.20 -64.35
CA THR A 385 3.60 13.59 -63.94
C THR A 385 3.55 12.18 -64.50
N THR A 386 3.32 11.22 -63.61
CA THR A 386 2.86 9.84 -63.83
C THR A 386 3.91 8.74 -64.06
N THR A 387 3.64 7.66 -63.32
CA THR A 387 4.03 6.26 -63.51
C THR A 387 5.42 5.79 -63.09
N HIS A 388 5.40 4.81 -62.17
CA HIS A 388 6.44 3.83 -61.91
C HIS A 388 7.23 3.45 -63.17
N ALA A 389 8.50 3.87 -63.24
CA ALA A 389 9.50 3.20 -64.05
C ALA A 389 10.87 3.42 -63.40
N PHE A 390 11.33 2.38 -62.70
CA PHE A 390 12.71 2.23 -62.30
C PHE A 390 13.55 2.03 -63.57
N ASN A 391 14.23 3.07 -64.06
CA ASN A 391 15.44 2.96 -64.87
C ASN A 391 16.17 4.30 -64.91
N GLY A 392 17.48 4.24 -64.65
CA GLY A 392 18.25 5.33 -64.10
C GLY A 392 18.69 6.42 -65.08
N THR A 393 19.00 7.57 -64.49
CA THR A 393 20.18 8.39 -64.78
C THR A 393 20.51 9.19 -63.52
N GLU A 394 21.76 9.12 -63.08
CA GLU A 394 22.31 9.86 -61.94
C GLU A 394 22.15 11.37 -62.12
N HIS A 395 21.33 12.00 -61.27
CA HIS A 395 21.46 13.42 -60.94
C HIS A 395 21.81 13.54 -59.46
N THR A 396 23.11 13.72 -59.20
CA THR A 396 23.68 13.99 -57.87
C THR A 396 23.47 15.45 -57.47
N MET A 397 22.27 15.79 -56.97
CA MET A 397 21.94 16.89 -56.04
C MET A 397 20.51 16.62 -55.52
N GLY A 398 20.19 16.43 -54.24
CA GLY A 398 20.99 16.52 -53.02
C GLY A 398 20.43 15.65 -51.89
N THR A 399 21.27 14.75 -51.38
CA THR A 399 21.00 13.94 -50.18
C THR A 399 20.76 14.81 -48.95
N ALA A 400 21.31 16.02 -48.89
CA ALA A 400 21.11 16.96 -47.79
C ALA A 400 19.69 17.55 -47.78
N SER A 401 19.11 17.81 -48.96
CA SER A 401 17.75 18.31 -49.10
C SER A 401 16.73 17.23 -48.76
N GLU A 402 16.88 16.00 -49.27
CA GLU A 402 16.01 14.87 -48.89
C GLU A 402 16.10 14.58 -47.39
N LYS A 403 17.31 14.57 -46.82
CA LYS A 403 17.52 14.40 -45.39
C LYS A 403 16.89 15.51 -44.55
N PHE A 404 16.90 16.76 -45.01
CA PHE A 404 16.21 17.87 -44.33
C PHE A 404 14.69 17.70 -44.36
N VAL A 405 14.14 17.24 -45.49
CA VAL A 405 12.70 16.91 -45.61
C VAL A 405 12.34 15.77 -44.66
N GLU A 406 13.15 14.71 -44.61
CA GLU A 406 12.96 13.60 -43.67
C GLU A 406 13.06 14.05 -42.21
N GLU A 407 14.05 14.86 -41.83
CA GLU A 407 14.19 15.39 -40.46
C GLU A 407 13.01 16.28 -40.05
N LEU A 408 12.47 17.08 -40.97
CA LEU A 408 11.30 17.92 -40.71
C LEU A 408 10.01 17.09 -40.56
N ILE A 409 9.87 16.04 -41.36
CA ILE A 409 8.74 15.10 -41.27
C ILE A 409 8.83 14.29 -39.99
N ASP A 410 10.02 13.82 -39.61
CA ASP A 410 10.23 13.12 -38.35
C ASP A 410 9.95 14.05 -37.15
N ALA A 411 10.23 15.36 -37.27
CA ALA A 411 9.87 16.32 -36.24
C ALA A 411 8.34 16.55 -36.09
N ILE A 412 7.55 16.33 -37.15
CA ILE A 412 6.09 16.57 -37.16
C ILE A 412 5.30 15.27 -36.92
N ALA A 413 5.68 14.19 -37.58
CA ALA A 413 4.98 12.92 -37.62
C ALA A 413 5.71 11.79 -36.87
N GLY A 414 6.99 11.94 -36.57
CA GLY A 414 7.79 10.92 -35.86
C GLY A 414 7.27 10.61 -34.46
N GLU A 415 6.52 11.53 -33.83
CA GLU A 415 5.86 11.24 -32.55
C GLU A 415 4.74 10.19 -32.68
N PHE A 416 4.12 10.03 -33.86
CA PHE A 416 2.98 9.14 -34.09
C PHE A 416 3.33 7.86 -34.86
N ILE A 417 4.55 7.76 -35.39
CA ILE A 417 5.03 6.61 -36.16
C ILE A 417 5.98 5.79 -35.28
N SER A 418 5.65 4.52 -35.06
CA SER A 418 6.52 3.56 -34.36
C SER A 418 7.68 3.10 -35.26
N ASP A 419 8.78 2.63 -34.68
CA ASP A 419 9.92 1.99 -35.37
C ASP A 419 9.51 0.87 -36.36
N LYS A 420 8.33 0.26 -36.15
CA LYS A 420 7.74 -0.77 -37.02
C LYS A 420 6.89 -0.18 -38.17
N ASN A 421 6.97 1.14 -38.41
CA ASN A 421 6.13 1.91 -39.36
C ASN A 421 4.63 1.76 -39.13
N GLU A 422 4.20 1.67 -37.87
CA GLU A 422 2.78 1.63 -37.50
C GLU A 422 2.34 2.96 -36.90
N VAL A 423 1.18 3.45 -37.34
CA VAL A 423 0.54 4.64 -36.76
C VAL A 423 -0.05 4.27 -35.41
N ARG A 424 0.42 4.95 -34.36
CA ARG A 424 -0.01 4.73 -32.97
C ARG A 424 -0.12 6.06 -32.24
N SER A 425 -0.71 6.03 -31.06
CA SER A 425 -0.81 7.24 -30.21
C SER A 425 0.58 7.72 -29.79
N SER A 426 0.80 9.04 -29.75
CA SER A 426 2.11 9.63 -29.41
C SER A 426 2.65 9.19 -28.05
N ILE A 427 1.77 8.91 -27.07
CA ILE A 427 2.19 8.44 -25.74
C ILE A 427 2.87 7.08 -25.80
N MET A 428 2.45 6.21 -26.71
CA MET A 428 3.01 4.87 -26.82
C MET A 428 4.45 4.93 -27.32
N ASN A 429 4.74 5.81 -28.27
CA ASN A 429 6.09 6.02 -28.77
C ASN A 429 6.96 6.78 -27.76
N THR A 430 6.39 7.81 -27.11
CA THR A 430 7.10 8.62 -26.10
C THR A 430 7.62 7.79 -24.92
N PHE A 431 6.85 6.78 -24.50
CA PHE A 431 7.20 5.89 -23.39
C PHE A 431 7.68 4.50 -23.83
N ASP A 432 7.83 4.25 -25.13
CA ASP A 432 8.27 2.97 -25.71
C ASP A 432 7.43 1.77 -25.19
N LEU A 433 6.12 1.91 -25.33
CA LEU A 433 5.11 0.97 -24.83
C LEU A 433 4.62 0.04 -25.93
N GLU A 434 4.46 -1.24 -25.59
CA GLU A 434 3.87 -2.25 -26.45
C GLU A 434 2.59 -2.84 -25.82
N ASP A 435 1.65 -3.33 -26.64
CA ASP A 435 0.35 -3.83 -26.17
C ASP A 435 0.47 -4.99 -25.15
N TRP A 436 1.49 -5.84 -25.27
CA TRP A 436 1.72 -6.95 -24.35
C TRP A 436 2.13 -6.52 -22.93
N TYR A 437 2.50 -5.24 -22.74
CA TYR A 437 2.88 -4.71 -21.42
C TYR A 437 1.74 -4.81 -20.40
N ILE A 438 0.47 -4.84 -20.85
CA ILE A 438 -0.66 -5.09 -19.95
C ILE A 438 -0.52 -6.45 -19.25
N MET A 439 -0.21 -7.52 -19.99
CA MET A 439 -0.06 -8.86 -19.43
C MET A 439 1.13 -8.94 -18.49
N ARG A 440 2.26 -8.31 -18.87
CA ARG A 440 3.42 -8.17 -17.99
C ARG A 440 3.05 -7.50 -16.68
N ALA A 441 2.35 -6.37 -16.74
CA ALA A 441 1.95 -5.62 -15.57
C ALA A 441 1.04 -6.46 -14.66
N PHE A 442 0.05 -7.17 -15.20
CA PHE A 442 -0.80 -8.05 -14.39
C PHE A 442 -0.02 -9.13 -13.65
N ILE A 443 0.90 -9.82 -14.33
CA ILE A 443 1.73 -10.87 -13.73
C ILE A 443 2.61 -10.27 -12.62
N VAL A 444 3.30 -9.17 -12.92
CA VAL A 444 4.20 -8.52 -11.96
C VAL A 444 3.42 -8.00 -10.75
N MET A 445 2.29 -7.33 -10.95
CA MET A 445 1.46 -6.79 -9.87
C MET A 445 0.85 -7.89 -8.99
N PHE A 446 0.46 -9.03 -9.59
CA PHE A 446 -0.01 -10.19 -8.84
C PHE A 446 1.09 -10.78 -7.95
N ILE A 447 2.29 -10.99 -8.50
CA ILE A 447 3.46 -11.44 -7.74
C ILE A 447 3.79 -10.45 -6.62
N TYR A 448 3.79 -9.15 -6.92
CA TYR A 448 4.08 -8.09 -5.95
C TYR A 448 3.07 -8.10 -4.80
N THR A 449 1.79 -8.33 -5.10
CA THR A 449 0.73 -8.45 -4.09
C THR A 449 1.01 -9.64 -3.16
N ILE A 450 1.39 -10.80 -3.69
CA ILE A 450 1.73 -11.98 -2.87
C ILE A 450 2.95 -11.70 -1.99
N ILE A 451 4.02 -11.15 -2.57
CA ILE A 451 5.27 -10.87 -1.86
C ILE A 451 5.02 -9.85 -0.74
N THR A 452 4.37 -8.72 -1.04
CA THR A 452 4.10 -7.68 -0.03
C THR A 452 3.18 -8.17 1.07
N ARG A 453 2.20 -9.03 0.76
CA ARG A 453 1.37 -9.70 1.77
C ARG A 453 2.19 -10.63 2.66
N PHE A 454 3.05 -11.45 2.08
CA PHE A 454 3.94 -12.32 2.86
C PHE A 454 4.88 -11.52 3.76
N VAL A 455 5.49 -10.45 3.24
CA VAL A 455 6.35 -9.55 4.03
C VAL A 455 5.56 -8.91 5.16
N SER A 456 4.35 -8.39 4.88
CA SER A 456 3.50 -7.81 5.93
C SER A 456 3.17 -8.81 7.04
N PHE A 457 2.86 -10.06 6.68
CA PHE A 457 2.64 -11.14 7.64
C PHE A 457 3.89 -11.45 8.47
N ALA A 458 5.06 -11.53 7.83
CA ALA A 458 6.33 -11.77 8.52
C ALA A 458 6.64 -10.66 9.53
N VAL A 459 6.45 -9.39 9.15
CA VAL A 459 6.66 -8.23 10.02
C VAL A 459 5.69 -8.26 11.22
N ILE A 460 4.40 -8.50 10.99
CA ILE A 460 3.41 -8.64 12.06
C ILE A 460 3.84 -9.74 13.04
N LYS A 461 4.25 -10.91 12.51
CA LYS A 461 4.70 -12.04 13.34
C LYS A 461 5.94 -11.72 14.17
N LEU A 462 6.89 -10.98 13.61
CA LEU A 462 8.09 -10.52 14.32
C LEU A 462 7.72 -9.54 15.44
N MET A 463 6.86 -8.56 15.14
CA MET A 463 6.46 -7.52 16.11
C MET A 463 5.66 -8.09 17.29
N VAL A 464 4.83 -9.11 17.07
CA VAL A 464 4.10 -9.80 18.16
C VAL A 464 5.04 -10.57 19.09
N ARG A 465 6.12 -11.16 18.55
CA ARG A 465 7.10 -11.92 19.36
C ARG A 465 8.08 -11.02 20.10
N SER A 466 8.24 -9.77 19.65
CA SER A 466 9.11 -8.80 20.31
C SER A 466 8.58 -8.47 21.71
N LYS A 467 9.44 -8.69 22.71
CA LYS A 467 9.13 -8.49 24.14
C LYS A 467 9.15 -7.03 24.59
N ASN A 468 9.39 -6.09 23.67
CA ASN A 468 9.41 -4.66 24.00
C ASN A 468 8.02 -4.14 24.35
#